data_AF-A0A833WIU3-F1
#
_entry.id   AF-A0A833WIU3-F1
#
_cell.length_a   1.000
_cell.length_b   1.000
_cell.length_c   1.000
_cell.angle_alpha   90.00
_cell.angle_beta   90.00
_cell.angle_gamma   90.00
#
_symmetry.space_group_name_H-M   'P 1'
#
loop_
_entity.id
_entity.type
_entity.pdbx_description
1 polymer ?
#
loop_
_entity_poly.entity_id
_entity_poly.type
_entity_poly.pdbx_seq_one_letter_code
_entity_poly.pdbx_strand_id
1 'polypeptide(L)'
;MLAYSRTYRSLTPVADSDARQRLKHAVAPPIPEGTPLDQDFLFSARKERQLRELEAQQGAVTRQELFAAIIREHAILNEHAAAEYPLTIAAVLGPTTDTSQQ
;
A
#
# COMPACT_ATOMS: atom_id res chain seq x y z
N MET A 1 -12.90 8.53 -8.37
CA MET A 1 -12.46 7.62 -9.45
C MET A 1 -11.92 6.38 -8.75
N LEU A 2 -12.39 5.17 -9.08
CA LEU A 2 -11.86 3.96 -8.42
C LEU A 2 -10.41 3.76 -8.90
N ALA A 3 -9.44 3.78 -7.98
CA ALA A 3 -8.08 3.40 -8.31
C ALA A 3 -7.99 1.88 -8.29
N TYR A 4 -7.50 1.35 -9.39
CA TYR A 4 -7.20 -0.07 -9.53
C TYR A 4 -5.72 -0.28 -9.27
N SER A 5 -5.40 -1.33 -8.52
CA SER A 5 -4.03 -1.65 -8.17
C SER A 5 -3.23 -2.09 -9.39
N ARG A 6 -1.90 -1.87 -9.33
CA ARG A 6 -0.95 -2.70 -10.08
C ARG A 6 -0.83 -4.09 -9.45
N THR A 7 -0.14 -5.01 -10.11
CA THR A 7 0.13 -6.34 -9.54
C THR A 7 1.17 -6.25 -8.42
N TYR A 8 0.79 -6.64 -7.21
CA TYR A 8 1.68 -6.78 -6.04
C TYR A 8 1.75 -8.23 -5.59
N ARG A 9 2.92 -8.85 -5.74
CA ARG A 9 3.15 -10.21 -5.24
C ARG A 9 3.24 -10.23 -3.72
N SER A 10 2.80 -11.32 -3.10
CA SER A 10 3.14 -11.61 -1.71
C SER A 10 4.65 -11.77 -1.59
N LEU A 11 5.21 -11.30 -0.48
CA LEU A 11 6.63 -11.47 -0.23
C LEU A 11 6.93 -12.93 0.10
N THR A 12 8.09 -13.40 -0.34
CA THR A 12 8.51 -14.79 -0.12
C THR A 12 8.69 -15.12 1.36
N PRO A 13 8.65 -16.42 1.70
CA PRO A 13 8.83 -16.89 3.07
C PRO A 13 10.22 -16.55 3.61
N VAL A 14 10.28 -16.24 4.89
CA VAL A 14 11.53 -15.96 5.60
C VAL A 14 12.40 -17.21 5.69
N ALA A 15 13.72 -17.04 5.53
CA ALA A 15 14.69 -18.14 5.61
C ALA A 15 14.66 -18.82 7.00
N ASP A 16 14.60 -18.02 8.07
CA ASP A 16 14.41 -18.47 9.45
C ASP A 16 13.02 -19.09 9.67
N SER A 17 12.98 -20.29 10.27
CA SER A 17 11.75 -21.05 10.48
C SER A 17 10.82 -20.42 11.51
N ASP A 18 11.38 -19.81 12.55
CA ASP A 18 10.63 -19.27 13.67
C ASP A 18 9.99 -17.95 13.28
N ALA A 19 10.74 -17.08 12.60
CA ALA A 19 10.22 -15.87 11.98
C ALA A 19 9.17 -16.19 10.93
N ARG A 20 9.37 -17.24 10.12
CA ARG A 20 8.35 -17.70 9.16
C ARG A 20 7.05 -18.11 9.86
N GLN A 21 7.14 -18.83 10.98
CA GLN A 21 5.97 -19.22 11.76
C GLN A 21 5.26 -18.02 12.37
N ARG A 22 6.00 -17.04 12.91
CA ARG A 22 5.44 -15.78 13.44
C ARG A 22 4.79 -14.92 12.36
N LEU A 23 5.39 -14.87 11.16
CA LEU A 23 4.89 -14.10 10.02
C LEU A 23 3.76 -14.78 9.26
N LYS A 24 3.49 -16.07 9.48
CA LYS A 24 2.48 -16.86 8.76
C LYS A 24 1.11 -16.19 8.65
N HIS A 25 0.69 -15.49 9.70
CA HIS A 25 -0.61 -14.80 9.78
C HIS A 25 -0.54 -13.30 9.49
N ALA A 26 0.63 -12.81 9.09
CA ALA A 26 0.90 -11.41 8.81
C ALA A 26 1.34 -11.16 7.36
N VAL A 27 1.63 -12.20 6.58
CA VAL A 27 1.91 -12.06 5.15
C VAL A 27 0.70 -11.42 4.48
N ALA A 28 0.91 -10.27 3.84
CA ALA A 28 -0.17 -9.63 3.10
C ALA A 28 -0.46 -10.38 1.80
N PRO A 29 -1.74 -10.54 1.44
CA PRO A 29 -2.14 -11.32 0.27
C PRO A 29 -1.62 -10.69 -1.03
N PRO A 30 -1.41 -11.48 -2.10
CA PRO A 30 -1.13 -10.90 -3.42
C PRO A 30 -2.31 -10.04 -3.88
N ILE A 31 -2.02 -8.94 -4.58
CA ILE A 31 -3.01 -8.03 -5.14
C ILE A 31 -2.87 -8.08 -6.67
N PRO A 32 -3.81 -8.70 -7.39
CA PRO A 32 -3.81 -8.69 -8.86
C PRO A 32 -4.00 -7.28 -9.43
N GLU A 33 -3.48 -7.03 -10.63
CA GLU A 33 -3.82 -5.80 -11.36
C GLU A 33 -5.34 -5.69 -11.57
N GLY A 34 -5.87 -4.46 -11.49
CA GLY A 34 -7.31 -4.25 -11.64
C GLY A 34 -8.11 -4.46 -10.35
N THR A 35 -7.46 -4.81 -9.23
CA THR A 35 -8.16 -4.97 -7.94
C THR A 35 -8.50 -3.60 -7.35
N PRO A 36 -9.73 -3.35 -6.90
CA PRO A 36 -10.05 -2.15 -6.14
C PRO A 36 -9.17 -2.07 -4.89
N LEU A 37 -8.46 -0.95 -4.71
CA LEU A 37 -7.66 -0.74 -3.51
C LEU A 37 -8.57 -0.33 -2.35
N ASP A 38 -8.74 -1.24 -1.39
CA ASP A 38 -9.36 -0.95 -0.10
C ASP A 38 -8.32 -0.71 1.00
N GLN A 39 -8.81 -0.26 2.16
CA GLN A 39 -7.97 -0.02 3.33
C GLN A 39 -7.38 -1.32 3.91
N ASP A 40 -8.00 -2.48 3.65
CA ASP A 40 -7.58 -3.76 4.21
C ASP A 40 -6.27 -4.26 3.59
N PHE A 41 -6.05 -4.01 2.30
CA PHE A 41 -4.77 -4.31 1.64
C PHE A 41 -3.63 -3.47 2.20
N LEU A 42 -3.85 -2.17 2.39
CA LEU A 42 -2.86 -1.27 2.99
C LEU A 42 -2.57 -1.65 4.44
N PHE A 43 -3.61 -1.97 5.22
CA PHE A 43 -3.47 -2.42 6.60
C PHE A 43 -2.64 -3.71 6.69
N SER A 44 -2.94 -4.69 5.83
CA SER A 44 -2.22 -5.95 5.77
C SER A 44 -0.75 -5.74 5.39
N ALA A 45 -0.47 -4.93 4.36
CA ALA A 45 0.88 -4.65 3.90
C ALA A 45 1.70 -3.93 4.98
N ARG A 46 1.09 -2.97 5.68
CA ARG A 46 1.69 -2.31 6.84
C ARG A 46 2.02 -3.30 7.93
N LYS A 47 1.07 -4.13 8.35
CA LYS A 47 1.26 -5.15 9.39
C LYS A 47 2.42 -6.10 9.06
N GLU A 48 2.50 -6.56 7.82
CA GLU A 48 3.62 -7.40 7.34
C GLU A 48 4.96 -6.67 7.52
N ARG A 49 5.04 -5.40 7.10
CA ARG A 49 6.26 -4.59 7.21
C ARG A 49 6.69 -4.41 8.67
N GLN A 50 5.77 -4.06 9.58
CA GLN A 50 6.15 -3.83 10.99
C GLN A 50 6.68 -5.13 11.63
N LEU A 51 6.07 -6.28 11.32
CA LEU A 51 6.56 -7.55 11.85
C LEU A 51 7.92 -7.92 11.26
N ARG A 52 8.14 -7.75 9.94
CA ARG A 52 9.46 -7.96 9.34
C ARG A 52 10.52 -7.01 9.91
N GLU A 53 10.15 -5.81 10.34
CA GLU A 53 11.06 -4.87 11.03
C GLU A 53 11.48 -5.38 12.40
N LEU A 54 10.53 -5.89 13.20
CA LEU A 54 10.83 -6.51 14.50
C LEU A 54 11.71 -7.75 14.35
N GLU A 55 11.41 -8.63 13.39
CA GLU A 55 12.21 -9.82 13.12
C GLU A 55 13.61 -9.47 12.57
N ALA A 56 13.74 -8.38 11.80
CA ALA A 56 15.04 -7.93 11.31
C ALA A 56 15.93 -7.37 12.43
N GLN A 57 15.34 -6.71 13.45
CA GLN A 57 16.07 -6.28 14.65
C GLN A 57 16.60 -7.49 15.45
N GLN A 58 15.90 -8.62 15.40
CA GLN A 58 16.30 -9.88 16.03
C GLN A 58 17.25 -10.72 15.15
N GLY A 59 17.56 -10.27 13.93
CA GLY A 59 18.43 -10.97 12.99
C GLY A 59 17.78 -12.15 12.25
N ALA A 60 16.47 -12.36 12.42
CA ALA A 60 15.74 -13.48 11.82
C ALA A 60 15.24 -13.17 10.39
N VAL A 61 15.15 -11.89 10.02
CA VAL A 61 14.82 -11.41 8.67
C VAL A 61 15.98 -10.60 8.11
N THR A 62 16.32 -10.83 6.84
CA THR A 62 17.37 -10.07 6.17
C THR A 62 16.92 -8.63 5.90
N ARG A 63 17.88 -7.70 5.81
CA ARG A 63 17.57 -6.31 5.41
C ARG A 63 16.86 -6.26 4.06
N GLN A 64 17.21 -7.13 3.12
CA GLN A 64 16.59 -7.18 1.80
C GLN A 64 15.09 -7.52 1.88
N GLU A 65 14.71 -8.48 2.73
CA GLU A 65 13.31 -8.85 2.95
C GLU A 65 12.52 -7.73 3.62
N LEU A 66 13.12 -7.00 4.56
CA LEU A 66 12.50 -5.81 5.16
C LEU A 66 12.30 -4.72 4.10
N PHE A 67 13.31 -4.42 3.28
CA PHE A 67 13.19 -3.43 2.21
C PHE A 67 12.12 -3.80 1.17
N ALA A 68 11.99 -5.08 0.82
CA ALA A 68 10.94 -5.54 -0.07
C ALA A 68 9.53 -5.25 0.52
N ALA A 69 9.36 -5.39 1.83
CA ALA A 69 8.12 -5.04 2.52
C ALA A 69 7.85 -3.54 2.56
N ILE A 70 8.87 -2.73 2.80
CA ILE A 70 8.76 -1.26 2.77
C ILE A 70 8.35 -0.78 1.38
N ILE A 71 9.03 -1.26 0.33
CA ILE A 71 8.74 -0.87 -1.06
C ILE A 71 7.29 -1.25 -1.42
N ARG A 72 6.85 -2.45 -1.03
CA ARG A 72 5.49 -2.91 -1.30
C ARG A 72 4.43 -2.10 -0.55
N GLU A 73 4.61 -1.85 0.76
CA GLU A 73 3.69 -0.96 1.52
C GLU A 73 3.63 0.41 0.86
N HIS A 74 4.77 0.99 0.51
CA HIS A 74 4.84 2.33 -0.05
C HIS A 74 4.15 2.44 -1.42
N ALA A 75 4.29 1.42 -2.28
CA ALA A 75 3.62 1.39 -3.57
C ALA A 75 2.08 1.33 -3.42
N ILE A 76 1.59 0.46 -2.52
CA ILE A 76 0.15 0.34 -2.20
C ILE A 76 -0.36 1.66 -1.59
N LEU A 77 0.39 2.25 -0.67
CA LEU A 77 0.04 3.53 -0.05
C LEU A 77 -0.09 4.66 -1.09
N ASN A 78 0.84 4.74 -2.05
CA ASN A 78 0.80 5.77 -3.08
C ASN A 78 -0.42 5.63 -4.01
N GLU A 79 -0.75 4.41 -4.41
CA GLU A 79 -1.96 4.18 -5.22
C GLU A 79 -3.24 4.44 -4.41
N HIS A 80 -3.29 4.05 -3.14
CA HIS A 80 -4.41 4.37 -2.25
C HIS A 80 -4.56 5.88 -2.03
N ALA A 81 -3.46 6.59 -1.79
CA ALA A 81 -3.47 8.03 -1.58
C ALA A 81 -3.94 8.78 -2.84
N ALA A 82 -3.52 8.35 -4.03
CA ALA A 82 -4.00 8.91 -5.29
C ALA A 82 -5.50 8.66 -5.51
N ALA A 83 -6.03 7.54 -5.01
CA ALA A 83 -7.45 7.21 -5.07
C ALA A 83 -8.30 8.08 -4.13
N GLU A 84 -7.84 8.20 -2.89
CA GLU A 84 -8.58 8.83 -1.79
C GLU A 84 -8.44 10.36 -1.79
N TYR A 85 -7.26 10.86 -2.18
CA TYR A 85 -6.91 12.28 -2.22
C TYR A 85 -6.42 12.69 -3.62
N PRO A 86 -7.32 12.70 -4.63
CA PRO A 86 -6.94 13.13 -5.97
C PRO A 86 -6.46 14.58 -5.93
N LEU A 87 -5.24 14.84 -6.41
CA LEU A 87 -4.61 16.17 -6.47
C LEU A 87 -5.40 17.18 -7.33
N THR A 88 -6.47 16.75 -8.00
CA THR A 88 -7.34 17.58 -8.82
C THR A 88 -8.45 18.24 -7.99
N ILE A 89 -8.08 19.12 -7.06
CA ILE A 89 -8.96 20.21 -6.62
C ILE A 89 -8.86 21.32 -7.67
N ALA A 90 -9.45 21.13 -8.85
CA ALA A 90 -9.44 22.15 -9.90
C ALA A 90 -10.61 21.98 -10.88
N ALA A 91 -11.85 22.21 -10.46
CA ALA A 91 -12.99 22.46 -11.38
C ALA A 91 -14.30 22.98 -10.73
N VAL A 92 -14.33 23.48 -9.48
CA VAL A 92 -15.55 24.11 -8.91
C VAL A 92 -15.26 25.54 -8.45
N LEU A 93 -14.55 26.28 -9.29
CA LEU A 93 -14.56 27.74 -9.31
C LEU A 93 -14.50 28.15 -10.78
N GLY A 94 -15.52 27.75 -11.56
CA GLY A 94 -15.76 28.40 -12.84
C GLY A 94 -15.99 29.89 -12.57
N PRO A 95 -15.49 30.82 -13.41
CA PRO A 95 -15.80 32.22 -13.25
C PRO A 95 -17.33 32.36 -13.33
N THR A 96 -17.95 32.92 -12.29
CA THR A 96 -19.29 33.48 -12.41
C THR A 96 -19.20 34.58 -13.46
N THR A 97 -19.49 34.25 -14.72
CA THR A 97 -19.89 35.24 -15.70
C THR A 97 -21.22 35.79 -15.20
N ASP A 98 -21.14 36.86 -14.40
CA ASP A 98 -22.25 37.75 -14.14
C ASP A 98 -22.56 38.45 -15.46
N THR A 99 -23.32 37.77 -16.32
CA THR A 99 -23.97 38.40 -17.46
C THR A 99 -25.19 39.14 -16.92
N SER A 100 -24.98 40.18 -16.13
CA SER A 100 -26.01 41.16 -15.86
C SER A 100 -26.11 42.07 -17.09
N GLN A 101 -27.04 41.71 -17.97
CA GLN A 101 -27.67 42.66 -18.87
C GLN A 101 -28.35 43.76 -18.04
N GLN A 102 -27.96 45.02 -18.23
CA GLN A 102 -28.84 46.17 -18.48
C GLN A 102 -28.04 47.46 -18.60
#